data_AF-A0A2G9P1G4-F1
#
_entry.id   AF-A0A2G9P1G4-F1
#
_cell.length_a   1.000
_cell.length_b   1.000
_cell.length_c   1.000
_cell.angle_alpha   90.00
_cell.angle_beta   90.00
_cell.angle_gamma   90.00
#
_symmetry.space_group_name_H-M   'P 1'
#
loop_
_entity.id
_entity.type
_entity.pdbx_description
1 polymer ?
#
loop_
_entity_poly.entity_id
_entity_poly.type
_entity_poly.pdbx_seq_one_letter_code
_entity_poly.pdbx_strand_id
1 'polypeptide(L)'
;MLYTWTEVKTTSDPRKHSWPKSRGSFCHFVLYKENKDTMEAINVLSKFLRVKPNLFSYMGTKDKRAITVQAIAVLKITAQRLSHLNKCLMNFKLGNFTYQKHPLKLGELQGNHFTVILRNITGTVEQVEQAMTSLRNIGFINYYGMQRFGTTAVPTYQVGRAILQNNWEEMIDLILKPRPGGMETLKIKSLH
;
A
#
# COMPACT_ATOMS: atom_id res chain seq x y z
N MET A 1 -46.10 46.77 21.73
CA MET A 1 -45.42 45.74 20.90
C MET A 1 -44.61 44.87 21.84
N LEU A 2 -45.05 43.64 22.10
CA LEU A 2 -44.33 42.67 22.93
C LEU A 2 -43.57 41.73 21.99
N TYR A 3 -42.24 41.69 22.10
CA TYR A 3 -41.41 40.72 21.39
C TYR A 3 -41.27 39.48 22.27
N THR A 4 -41.85 38.36 21.85
CA THR A 4 -41.60 37.04 22.45
C THR A 4 -40.47 36.35 21.68
N TRP A 5 -39.37 36.03 22.35
CA TRP A 5 -38.35 35.12 21.83
C TRP A 5 -38.66 33.70 22.30
N THR A 6 -38.77 32.76 21.37
CA THR A 6 -38.83 31.33 21.68
C THR A 6 -37.40 30.79 21.79
N GLU A 7 -36.99 30.42 23.00
CA GLU A 7 -35.79 29.61 23.19
C GLU A 7 -35.99 28.22 22.55
N VAL A 8 -35.29 27.97 21.46
CA VAL A 8 -35.13 26.61 20.93
C VAL A 8 -34.18 25.88 21.86
N LYS A 9 -34.71 25.00 22.71
CA LYS A 9 -33.90 24.06 23.49
C LYS A 9 -33.06 23.22 22.53
N THR A 10 -31.75 23.42 22.54
CA THR A 10 -30.79 22.55 21.85
C THR A 10 -30.75 21.21 22.57
N THR A 11 -31.47 20.24 22.01
CA THR A 11 -31.52 18.88 22.54
C THR A 11 -30.21 18.14 22.25
N SER A 12 -29.53 17.77 23.34
CA SER A 12 -28.67 16.58 23.49
C SER A 12 -27.47 16.38 22.54
N ASP A 13 -26.28 16.60 23.08
CA ASP A 13 -25.04 15.82 22.92
C ASP A 13 -25.01 14.71 21.84
N PRO A 14 -24.31 14.89 20.69
CA PRO A 14 -24.23 13.88 19.64
C PRO A 14 -23.13 12.86 19.94
N ARG A 15 -23.25 12.10 21.03
CA ARG A 15 -22.35 10.98 21.36
C ARG A 15 -22.50 9.74 20.45
N LYS A 16 -23.11 9.86 19.26
CA LYS A 16 -23.05 8.87 18.18
C LYS A 16 -22.97 9.57 16.82
N HIS A 17 -21.77 9.61 16.23
CA HIS A 17 -21.61 9.96 14.81
C HIS A 17 -22.38 8.95 13.95
N SER A 18 -23.62 9.26 13.62
CA SER A 18 -24.46 8.44 12.73
C SER A 18 -23.92 8.52 11.30
N TRP A 19 -23.63 7.37 10.68
CA TRP A 19 -23.29 7.30 9.26
C TRP A 19 -24.58 7.34 8.43
N PRO A 20 -24.80 8.35 7.57
CA PRO A 20 -26.05 8.46 6.81
C PRO A 20 -26.28 7.23 5.91
N LYS A 21 -27.47 6.63 5.95
CA LYS A 21 -27.81 5.46 5.12
C LYS A 21 -27.78 5.75 3.61
N SER A 22 -28.00 7.00 3.22
CA SER A 22 -27.89 7.46 1.83
C SER A 22 -26.45 7.57 1.33
N ARG A 23 -25.46 7.62 2.24
CA ARG A 23 -24.05 7.70 1.91
C ARG A 23 -23.46 6.30 1.77
N GLY A 24 -22.74 6.05 0.68
CA GLY A 24 -21.97 4.82 0.52
C GLY A 24 -21.08 4.53 1.74
N SER A 25 -20.99 3.26 2.15
CA SER A 25 -20.30 2.86 3.38
C SER A 25 -18.79 3.10 3.37
N PHE A 26 -18.19 3.22 2.18
CA PHE A 26 -16.74 3.36 2.02
C PHE A 26 -16.40 4.75 1.52
N CYS A 27 -15.43 5.40 2.17
CA CYS A 27 -14.78 6.56 1.60
C CYS A 27 -13.62 6.08 0.74
N HIS A 28 -13.74 6.29 -0.56
CA HIS A 28 -12.68 6.11 -1.54
C HIS A 28 -11.86 7.39 -1.61
N PHE A 29 -10.55 7.25 -1.75
CA PHE A 29 -9.62 8.35 -1.85
C PHE A 29 -8.37 7.94 -2.62
N VAL A 30 -7.65 8.93 -3.13
CA VAL A 30 -6.34 8.75 -3.73
C VAL A 30 -5.27 8.92 -2.66
N LEU A 31 -4.39 7.94 -2.56
CA LEU A 31 -3.16 7.97 -1.77
C LEU A 31 -1.98 8.27 -2.71
N TYR A 32 -1.38 9.43 -2.49
CA TYR A 32 -0.05 9.77 -3.00
C TYR A 32 0.99 9.39 -1.93
N LYS A 33 2.06 8.66 -2.26
CA LYS A 33 3.14 8.33 -1.32
C LYS A 33 4.51 8.40 -1.97
N GLU A 34 5.51 8.75 -1.18
CA GLU A 34 6.92 8.83 -1.56
C GLU A 34 7.76 7.93 -0.64
N ASN A 35 8.60 7.08 -1.24
CA ASN A 35 9.52 6.20 -0.52
C ASN A 35 8.85 5.35 0.60
N LYS A 36 7.60 4.94 0.39
CA LYS A 36 6.78 4.29 1.43
C LYS A 36 6.03 3.09 0.89
N ASP A 37 5.92 2.04 1.70
CA ASP A 37 5.10 0.89 1.35
C ASP A 37 3.60 1.19 1.54
N THR A 38 2.73 0.57 0.74
CA THR A 38 1.27 0.76 0.85
C THR A 38 0.74 0.36 2.22
N MET A 39 1.21 -0.76 2.78
CA MET A 39 0.81 -1.23 4.11
C MET A 39 1.37 -0.34 5.21
N GLU A 40 2.58 0.20 5.02
CA GLU A 40 3.14 1.18 5.96
C GLU A 40 2.27 2.44 6.04
N ALA A 41 1.81 2.97 4.90
CA ALA A 41 0.87 4.10 4.87
C ALA A 41 -0.47 3.76 5.56
N ILE A 42 -1.06 2.61 5.25
CA ILE A 42 -2.31 2.15 5.88
C ILE A 42 -2.16 2.01 7.40
N ASN A 43 -1.05 1.46 7.88
CA ASN A 43 -0.78 1.30 9.30
C ASN A 43 -0.69 2.65 10.02
N VAL A 44 -0.06 3.66 9.39
CA VAL A 44 -0.01 5.02 9.95
C VAL A 44 -1.40 5.64 9.99
N LEU A 45 -2.17 5.55 8.90
CA LEU A 45 -3.55 6.06 8.85
C LEU A 45 -4.45 5.40 9.89
N SER A 46 -4.33 4.08 10.06
CA SER A 46 -5.07 3.29 11.03
C SER A 46 -4.83 3.77 12.46
N LYS A 47 -3.57 4.08 12.81
CA LYS A 47 -3.20 4.63 14.12
C LYS A 47 -3.82 6.01 14.36
N PHE A 48 -3.71 6.93 13.41
CA PHE A 48 -4.30 8.27 13.53
C PHE A 48 -5.83 8.23 13.61
N LEU A 49 -6.47 7.33 12.86
CA LEU A 49 -7.93 7.21 12.80
C LEU A 49 -8.51 6.33 13.91
N ARG A 50 -7.66 5.62 14.67
CA ARG A 50 -8.01 4.63 15.70
C ARG A 50 -8.92 3.53 15.16
N VAL A 51 -8.55 2.97 14.02
CA VAL A 51 -9.26 1.85 13.38
C VAL A 51 -8.31 0.72 13.03
N LYS A 52 -8.87 -0.46 12.75
CA LYS A 52 -8.07 -1.62 12.33
C LYS A 52 -7.64 -1.47 10.86
N PRO A 53 -6.40 -1.87 10.50
CA PRO A 53 -5.92 -1.84 9.11
C PRO A 53 -6.78 -2.58 8.10
N ASN A 54 -7.46 -3.66 8.52
CA ASN A 54 -8.34 -4.45 7.67
C ASN A 54 -9.63 -3.71 7.22
N LEU A 55 -9.92 -2.52 7.77
CA LEU A 55 -10.99 -1.66 7.27
C LEU A 55 -10.59 -0.88 6.01
N PHE A 56 -9.30 -0.88 5.67
CA PHE A 56 -8.79 -0.35 4.41
C PHE A 56 -8.76 -1.44 3.35
N SER A 57 -8.99 -1.03 2.12
CA SER A 57 -8.99 -1.89 0.94
C SER A 57 -8.31 -1.19 -0.23
N TYR A 58 -7.67 -1.96 -1.09
CA TYR A 58 -6.86 -1.49 -2.22
C TYR A 58 -6.75 -2.60 -3.28
N MET A 59 -6.47 -2.23 -4.53
CA MET A 59 -6.41 -3.19 -5.64
C MET A 59 -5.05 -3.87 -5.83
N GLY A 60 -4.00 -3.32 -5.22
CA GLY A 60 -2.65 -3.86 -5.21
C GLY A 60 -1.69 -2.96 -4.44
N THR A 61 -0.57 -3.52 -3.99
CA THR A 61 0.54 -2.75 -3.42
C THR A 61 1.32 -2.05 -4.53
N LYS A 62 1.96 -0.91 -4.21
CA LYS A 62 2.82 -0.16 -5.15
C LYS A 62 4.22 -0.03 -4.57
N ASP A 63 5.21 0.08 -5.43
CA ASP A 63 6.62 0.10 -5.06
C ASP A 63 6.92 1.08 -3.93
N LYS A 64 7.75 0.64 -2.97
CA LYS A 64 8.21 1.48 -1.87
C LYS A 64 9.11 2.58 -2.42
N ARG A 65 10.16 2.23 -3.17
CA ARG A 65 11.19 3.16 -3.65
C ARG A 65 10.75 3.90 -4.92
N ALA A 66 9.64 4.62 -4.81
CA ALA A 66 9.06 5.41 -5.89
C ALA A 66 8.15 6.51 -5.32
N ILE A 67 7.72 7.41 -6.20
CA ILE A 67 6.51 8.20 -6.00
C ILE A 67 5.37 7.39 -6.63
N THR A 68 4.34 7.07 -5.85
CA THR A 68 3.22 6.25 -6.35
C THR A 68 1.89 6.87 -5.96
N VAL A 69 0.91 6.74 -6.85
CA VAL A 69 -0.45 7.20 -6.66
C VAL A 69 -1.40 6.01 -6.84
N GLN A 70 -2.30 5.79 -5.88
CA GLN A 70 -3.25 4.68 -5.95
C GLN A 70 -4.58 5.00 -5.26
N ALA A 71 -5.66 4.37 -5.71
CA ALA A 71 -6.93 4.39 -4.99
C ALA A 71 -6.87 3.49 -3.74
N ILE A 72 -7.47 3.98 -2.65
CA ILE A 72 -7.70 3.28 -1.39
C ILE A 72 -9.16 3.51 -0.99
N ALA A 73 -9.78 2.55 -0.32
CA ALA A 73 -11.10 2.74 0.29
C ALA A 73 -11.09 2.32 1.76
N VAL A 74 -11.78 3.09 2.60
CA VAL A 74 -11.87 2.85 4.05
C VAL A 74 -13.33 2.83 4.52
N LEU A 75 -13.67 1.86 5.36
CA LEU A 75 -15.02 1.70 5.89
C LEU A 75 -15.37 2.80 6.90
N LYS A 76 -16.47 3.53 6.66
CA LYS A 76 -17.11 4.48 7.60
C LYS A 76 -16.18 5.55 8.18
N ILE A 77 -15.19 6.01 7.43
CA ILE A 77 -14.39 7.20 7.76
C ILE A 77 -14.77 8.33 6.81
N THR A 78 -14.96 9.54 7.35
CA THR A 78 -15.35 10.69 6.53
C THR A 78 -14.15 11.30 5.81
N ALA A 79 -14.41 11.89 4.64
CA ALA A 79 -13.43 12.66 3.87
C ALA A 79 -12.79 13.78 4.70
N GLN A 80 -13.55 14.45 5.58
CA GLN A 80 -13.02 15.49 6.47
C GLN A 80 -11.96 14.95 7.42
N ARG A 81 -12.19 13.77 8.02
CA ARG A 81 -11.22 13.13 8.92
C ARG A 81 -9.93 12.77 8.18
N LEU A 82 -10.05 12.22 6.96
CA LEU A 82 -8.89 11.88 6.13
C LEU A 82 -8.12 13.13 5.70
N SER A 83 -8.82 14.13 5.17
CA SER A 83 -8.23 15.39 4.70
C SER A 83 -7.49 16.13 5.83
N HIS A 84 -8.03 16.11 7.05
CA HIS A 84 -7.38 16.73 8.20
C HIS A 84 -5.98 16.15 8.48
N LEU A 85 -5.76 14.86 8.21
CA LEU A 85 -4.47 14.22 8.43
C LEU A 85 -3.38 14.79 7.51
N ASN A 86 -3.70 15.34 6.34
CA ASN A 86 -2.70 15.91 5.43
C ASN A 86 -1.78 16.96 6.08
N LYS A 87 -2.23 17.58 7.18
CA LYS A 87 -1.47 18.53 8.00
C LYS A 87 -0.29 17.89 8.74
N CYS A 88 -0.38 16.62 9.12
CA CYS A 88 0.64 15.92 9.90
C CYS A 88 1.27 14.72 9.17
N LEU A 89 0.76 14.36 7.98
CA LEU A 89 1.35 13.29 7.16
C LEU A 89 2.60 13.77 6.43
N MET A 90 3.70 13.04 6.67
CA MET A 90 4.99 13.21 5.98
C MET A 90 5.17 12.11 4.93
N ASN A 91 5.60 12.50 3.72
CA ASN A 91 5.85 11.63 2.57
C ASN A 91 4.64 10.86 2.02
N PHE A 92 3.41 11.27 2.36
CA PHE A 92 2.19 10.86 1.67
C PHE A 92 1.05 11.86 1.89
N LYS A 93 0.13 11.93 0.94
CA LYS A 93 -1.04 12.83 0.92
C LYS A 93 -2.28 12.09 0.46
N LEU A 94 -3.44 12.54 0.94
CA LEU A 94 -4.74 11.97 0.67
C LEU A 94 -5.60 12.99 -0.10
N GLY A 95 -6.28 12.57 -1.16
CA GLY A 95 -7.10 13.45 -2.00
C GLY A 95 -8.24 12.72 -2.71
N ASN A 96 -8.94 13.45 -3.59
CA ASN A 96 -9.96 12.90 -4.50
C ASN A 96 -11.01 12.02 -3.78
N PHE A 97 -11.56 12.53 -2.67
CA PHE A 97 -12.48 11.79 -1.82
C PHE A 97 -13.84 11.58 -2.49
N THR A 98 -14.34 10.35 -2.47
CA THR A 98 -15.70 10.00 -2.89
C THR A 98 -16.30 8.97 -1.93
N TYR A 99 -17.63 8.84 -1.90
CA TYR A 99 -18.30 7.80 -1.11
C TYR A 99 -18.92 6.76 -2.04
N GLN A 100 -18.61 5.49 -1.81
CA GLN A 100 -19.10 4.37 -2.62
C GLN A 100 -19.64 3.24 -1.74
N LYS A 101 -20.45 2.37 -2.34
CA LYS A 101 -21.11 1.26 -1.62
C LYS A 101 -20.15 0.09 -1.34
N HIS A 102 -19.13 -0.10 -2.16
CA HIS A 102 -18.26 -1.28 -2.13
C HIS A 102 -16.80 -0.92 -1.78
N PRO A 103 -16.05 -1.85 -1.17
CA PRO A 103 -14.59 -1.72 -1.03
C PRO A 103 -13.90 -1.91 -2.38
N LEU A 104 -12.58 -1.68 -2.41
CA LEU A 104 -11.73 -2.08 -3.53
C LEU A 104 -11.31 -3.56 -3.35
N LYS A 105 -11.21 -4.33 -4.44
CA LYS A 105 -10.72 -5.72 -4.35
C LYS A 105 -9.36 -5.90 -5.01
N LEU A 106 -8.55 -6.79 -4.43
CA LEU A 106 -7.25 -7.14 -4.96
C LEU A 106 -7.40 -7.73 -6.37
N GLY A 107 -6.63 -7.22 -7.34
CA GLY A 107 -6.66 -7.69 -8.72
C GLY A 107 -7.67 -6.99 -9.64
N GLU A 108 -8.50 -6.06 -9.15
CA GLU A 108 -9.43 -5.29 -10.01
C GLU A 108 -8.73 -4.20 -10.86
N LEU A 109 -7.43 -3.97 -10.65
CA LEU A 109 -6.67 -2.98 -11.44
C LEU A 109 -6.34 -3.55 -12.83
N GLN A 110 -6.55 -2.76 -13.87
CA GLN A 110 -6.19 -3.14 -15.25
C GLN A 110 -4.68 -3.03 -15.51
N GLY A 111 -4.01 -2.06 -14.87
CA GLY A 111 -2.58 -1.86 -15.01
C GLY A 111 -2.06 -0.69 -14.19
N ASN A 112 -0.80 -0.34 -14.44
CA ASN A 112 -0.14 0.83 -13.86
C ASN A 112 0.44 1.66 -14.99
N HIS A 113 0.38 2.98 -14.83
CA HIS A 113 1.13 3.91 -15.67
C HIS A 113 2.45 4.23 -15.00
N PHE A 114 3.55 4.14 -15.75
CA PHE A 114 4.90 4.40 -15.24
C PHE A 114 5.53 5.58 -15.97
N THR A 115 6.11 6.48 -15.21
CA THR A 115 7.04 7.50 -15.70
C THR A 115 8.41 7.18 -15.11
N VAL A 116 9.35 6.76 -15.95
CA VAL A 116 10.68 6.30 -15.54
C VAL A 116 11.73 7.23 -16.11
N ILE A 117 12.67 7.66 -15.27
CA ILE A 117 13.83 8.45 -15.69
C ILE A 117 15.07 7.59 -15.54
N LEU A 118 15.68 7.20 -16.66
CA LEU A 118 16.98 6.55 -16.69
C LEU A 118 18.07 7.63 -16.68
N ARG A 119 18.99 7.55 -15.71
CA ARG A 119 20.13 8.48 -15.58
C ARG A 119 21.41 7.76 -15.95
N ASN A 120 22.43 8.51 -16.40
CA ASN A 120 23.75 8.01 -16.76
C ASN A 120 23.70 6.92 -17.83
N ILE A 121 22.91 7.13 -18.89
CA ILE A 121 22.88 6.23 -20.04
C ILE A 121 24.18 6.37 -20.84
N THR A 122 24.67 5.25 -21.36
CA THR A 122 25.90 5.18 -22.18
C THR A 122 25.61 5.01 -23.68
N GLY A 123 24.35 4.76 -24.04
CA GLY A 123 23.95 4.57 -25.43
C GLY A 123 23.80 5.90 -26.19
N THR A 124 23.95 5.85 -27.50
CA THR A 124 23.70 7.01 -28.38
C THR A 124 22.19 7.27 -28.50
N VAL A 125 21.82 8.44 -29.03
CA VAL A 125 20.41 8.81 -29.25
C VAL A 125 19.72 7.79 -30.16
N GLU A 126 20.40 7.35 -31.21
CA GLU A 126 19.88 6.38 -32.20
C GLU A 126 19.60 5.03 -31.55
N GLN A 127 20.49 4.56 -30.67
CA GLN A 127 20.28 3.31 -29.93
C GLN A 127 19.07 3.40 -29.01
N VAL A 128 18.87 4.54 -28.35
CA VAL A 128 17.70 4.78 -27.50
C VAL A 128 16.42 4.80 -28.34
N GLU A 129 16.41 5.52 -29.46
CA GLU A 129 15.24 5.58 -30.35
C GLU A 129 14.85 4.21 -30.92
N GLN A 130 15.83 3.41 -31.34
CA GLN A 130 15.61 2.04 -31.81
C GLN A 130 15.01 1.17 -30.69
N ALA A 131 15.58 1.22 -29.48
CA ALA A 131 15.08 0.46 -28.34
C ALA A 131 13.64 0.87 -27.95
N MET A 132 13.35 2.17 -27.92
CA MET A 132 12.02 2.68 -27.58
C MET A 132 10.98 2.36 -28.66
N THR A 133 11.38 2.36 -29.94
CA THR A 133 10.50 1.96 -31.05
C THR A 133 10.15 0.47 -30.96
N SER A 134 11.14 -0.39 -30.70
CA SER A 134 10.92 -1.82 -30.50
C SER A 134 9.99 -2.08 -29.31
N LEU A 135 10.25 -1.43 -28.16
CA LEU A 135 9.42 -1.55 -26.96
C LEU A 135 7.97 -1.11 -27.21
N ARG A 136 7.75 -0.08 -28.02
CA ARG A 136 6.40 0.40 -28.38
C ARG A 136 5.65 -0.56 -29.30
N ASN A 137 6.32 -1.06 -30.34
CA ASN A 137 5.67 -1.81 -31.42
C ASN A 137 5.57 -3.32 -31.13
N ILE A 138 6.57 -3.89 -30.44
CA ILE A 138 6.69 -5.33 -30.19
C ILE A 138 6.47 -5.63 -28.71
N GLY A 139 6.97 -4.76 -27.81
CA GLY A 139 6.87 -4.95 -26.37
C GLY A 139 8.13 -5.56 -25.77
N PHE A 140 7.95 -6.38 -24.73
CA PHE A 140 9.02 -7.03 -23.97
C PHE A 140 8.56 -8.39 -23.46
N ILE A 141 9.51 -9.25 -23.05
CA ILE A 141 9.20 -10.57 -22.52
C ILE A 141 8.64 -10.42 -21.09
N ASN A 142 7.46 -10.97 -20.84
CA ASN A 142 6.74 -10.86 -19.56
C ASN A 142 7.33 -11.77 -18.45
N TYR A 143 8.55 -11.49 -18.03
CA TYR A 143 9.22 -12.22 -16.96
C TYR A 143 8.77 -11.79 -15.56
N TYR A 144 8.84 -12.73 -14.62
CA TYR A 144 8.85 -12.38 -13.20
C TYR A 144 10.18 -11.67 -12.86
N GLY A 145 10.09 -10.41 -12.45
CA GLY A 145 11.27 -9.64 -12.04
C GLY A 145 11.91 -10.17 -10.74
N MET A 146 13.17 -9.79 -10.49
CA MET A 146 13.96 -10.27 -9.35
C MET A 146 13.31 -10.06 -7.98
N GLN A 147 12.52 -9.01 -7.81
CA GLN A 147 11.75 -8.77 -6.58
C GLN A 147 10.80 -9.93 -6.22
N ARG A 148 10.36 -10.72 -7.21
CA ARG A 148 9.51 -11.91 -6.99
C ARG A 148 10.27 -13.05 -6.31
N PHE A 149 11.59 -13.10 -6.48
CA PHE A 149 12.46 -14.13 -5.91
C PHE A 149 13.06 -13.73 -4.56
N GLY A 150 12.64 -12.58 -4.02
CA GLY A 150 13.22 -11.98 -2.81
C GLY A 150 14.52 -11.26 -3.10
N THR A 151 14.82 -10.23 -2.31
CA THR A 151 16.10 -9.51 -2.35
C THR A 151 17.11 -10.03 -1.32
N THR A 152 16.79 -11.15 -0.66
CA THR A 152 17.59 -11.76 0.40
C THR A 152 18.54 -12.82 -0.15
N ALA A 153 19.52 -13.22 0.67
CA ALA A 153 20.49 -14.26 0.34
C ALA A 153 19.86 -15.62 -0.04
N VAL A 154 18.66 -15.92 0.45
CA VAL A 154 17.92 -17.14 0.10
C VAL A 154 16.82 -16.79 -0.90
N PRO A 155 16.87 -17.33 -2.14
CA PRO A 155 15.82 -17.15 -3.12
C PRO A 155 14.53 -17.85 -2.71
N THR A 156 13.39 -17.16 -2.84
CA THR A 156 12.08 -17.68 -2.42
C THR A 156 11.66 -18.95 -3.16
N TYR A 157 12.13 -19.15 -4.40
CA TYR A 157 11.80 -20.33 -5.18
C TYR A 157 12.41 -21.61 -4.61
N GLN A 158 13.56 -21.53 -3.90
CA GLN A 158 14.18 -22.70 -3.28
C GLN A 158 13.33 -23.20 -2.10
N VAL A 159 12.83 -22.26 -1.29
CA VAL A 159 11.87 -22.56 -0.23
C VAL A 159 10.60 -23.18 -0.81
N GLY A 160 10.07 -22.60 -1.90
CA GLY A 160 8.90 -23.16 -2.60
C GLY A 160 9.14 -24.58 -3.11
N ARG A 161 10.31 -24.87 -3.67
CA ARG A 161 10.70 -26.22 -4.12
C ARG A 161 10.73 -27.22 -2.97
N ALA A 162 11.35 -26.87 -1.85
CA ALA A 162 11.43 -27.74 -0.67
C ALA A 162 10.02 -28.09 -0.13
N ILE A 163 9.12 -27.11 -0.10
CA ILE A 163 7.71 -27.33 0.29
C ILE A 163 7.04 -28.34 -0.66
N LEU A 164 7.17 -28.16 -1.97
CA LEU A 164 6.55 -29.06 -2.96
C LEU A 164 7.11 -30.49 -2.90
N GLN A 165 8.35 -30.65 -2.44
CA GLN A 165 9.01 -31.93 -2.25
C GLN A 165 8.73 -32.56 -0.87
N ASN A 166 7.92 -31.89 -0.01
CA ASN A 166 7.73 -32.26 1.40
C ASN A 166 9.04 -32.33 2.21
N ASN A 167 10.09 -31.63 1.78
CA ASN A 167 11.37 -31.56 2.48
C ASN A 167 11.34 -30.43 3.51
N TRP A 168 10.72 -30.70 4.66
CA TRP A 168 10.51 -29.71 5.73
C TRP A 168 11.81 -29.27 6.40
N GLU A 169 12.80 -30.15 6.49
CA GLU A 169 14.12 -29.84 7.06
C GLU A 169 14.84 -28.80 6.19
N GLU A 170 14.95 -29.04 4.88
CA GLU A 170 15.53 -28.07 3.95
C GLU A 170 14.76 -26.75 3.94
N MET A 171 13.42 -26.80 4.03
CA MET A 171 12.58 -25.61 4.10
C MET A 171 12.90 -24.75 5.33
N ILE A 172 13.01 -25.36 6.51
CA ILE A 172 13.33 -24.66 7.76
C ILE A 172 14.73 -24.07 7.68
N ASP A 173 15.71 -24.84 7.22
CA ASP A 173 17.08 -24.38 7.04
C ASP A 173 17.17 -23.19 6.09
N LEU A 174 16.47 -23.24 4.96
CA LEU A 174 16.46 -22.14 4.00
C LEU A 174 15.86 -20.86 4.60
N ILE A 175 14.86 -20.95 5.48
CA ILE A 175 14.26 -19.78 6.13
C ILE A 175 15.18 -19.22 7.22
N LEU A 176 15.83 -20.09 7.99
CA LEU A 176 16.60 -19.74 9.19
C LEU A 176 18.10 -19.52 8.92
N LYS A 177 18.61 -19.87 7.73
CA LYS A 177 20.02 -19.74 7.37
C LYS A 177 20.56 -18.35 7.72
N PRO A 178 21.66 -18.27 8.50
CA PRO A 178 22.29 -17.02 8.85
C PRO A 178 22.62 -16.22 7.59
N ARG A 179 22.25 -14.94 7.60
CA ARG A 179 22.44 -14.06 6.45
C ARG A 179 23.72 -13.26 6.64
N PRO A 180 24.58 -13.12 5.61
CA PRO A 180 25.66 -12.16 5.66
C PRO A 180 25.09 -10.75 5.94
N GLY A 181 25.45 -10.17 7.09
CA GLY A 181 24.93 -8.88 7.56
C GLY A 181 23.69 -8.93 8.47
N GLY A 182 23.18 -10.11 8.83
CA GLY A 182 22.22 -10.28 9.94
C GLY A 182 22.95 -10.36 11.28
N MET A 183 22.27 -9.98 12.38
CA MET A 183 22.85 -10.04 13.75
C MET A 183 23.56 -11.37 13.99
N GLU A 184 24.82 -11.30 14.43
CA GLU A 184 25.60 -12.46 14.86
C GLU A 184 24.80 -13.30 15.87
N THR A 185 24.55 -14.55 15.48
CA THR A 185 24.30 -15.70 16.35
C THR A 185 23.48 -15.44 17.62
N LEU A 186 22.18 -15.74 17.56
CA LEU A 186 21.47 -16.26 18.74
C LEU A 186 22.14 -17.60 19.10
N LYS A 187 23.15 -17.58 19.96
CA LYS A 187 23.67 -18.78 20.61
C LYS A 187 22.53 -19.34 21.46
N ILE A 188 21.83 -20.34 20.93
CA ILE A 188 20.99 -21.21 21.74
C ILE A 188 21.98 -21.93 22.67
N LYS A 189 22.05 -21.49 23.94
CA LYS A 189 22.73 -22.25 24.98
C LYS A 189 22.00 -23.58 25.08
N SER A 190 22.68 -24.66 24.71
CA SER A 190 22.29 -26.01 25.11
C SER A 190 22.16 -26.03 26.63
N LEU A 191 20.96 -26.32 27.12
CA LEU A 191 20.73 -26.68 28.51
C LEU A 191 21.38 -28.05 28.73
N HIS A 192 22.53 -28.04 29.42
CA HIS A 192 22.98 -29.17 30.22
C HIS A 192 22.58 -28.89 31.67
#